data_AF-A0A975JUM4-F1
#
_entry.id   AF-A0A975JUM4-F1
#
_cell.length_a   1.000
_cell.length_b   1.000
_cell.length_c   1.000
_cell.angle_alpha   90.00
_cell.angle_beta   90.00
_cell.angle_gamma   90.00
#
_symmetry.space_group_name_H-M   'P 1'
#
loop_
_entity.id
_entity.type
_entity.pdbx_description
1 polymer ?
#
loop_
_entity_poly.entity_id
_entity_poly.type
_entity_poly.pdbx_seq_one_letter_code
_entity_poly.pdbx_strand_id
1 'polypeptide(L)'
;MESRTAAELRVSGGGLHSEAGWCESAAGALASNSAPSATGLSSPLGNAAAVTRAHAEVVAAGIRCTLRMQATATELASAATGYSANEARSAAQLRALSPTTVT
;
A
#
# COMPACT_ATOMS: atom_id res chain seq x y z
N MET A 1 29.00 18.28 1.66
CA MET A 1 28.71 17.00 0.98
C MET A 1 28.26 16.03 2.05
N GLU A 2 27.00 16.14 2.47
CA GLU A 2 26.44 15.27 3.52
C GLU A 2 26.18 13.89 2.93
N SER A 3 26.98 12.93 3.38
CA SER A 3 26.76 11.52 3.14
C SER A 3 25.49 11.12 3.88
N ARG A 4 24.36 11.09 3.17
CA ARG A 4 23.20 10.29 3.59
C ARG A 4 23.64 8.83 3.49
N THR A 5 24.22 8.31 4.57
CA THR A 5 24.19 6.88 4.82
C THR A 5 22.73 6.48 4.70
N ALA A 6 22.42 5.67 3.69
CA ALA A 6 21.14 5.01 3.60
C ALA A 6 20.99 4.26 4.93
N ALA A 7 20.20 4.82 5.85
CA ALA A 7 19.83 4.12 7.06
C ALA A 7 19.25 2.80 6.57
N GLU A 8 19.96 1.71 6.87
CA GLU A 8 19.62 0.38 6.40
C GLU A 8 18.16 0.13 6.77
N LEU A 9 17.29 0.14 5.76
CA LEU A 9 15.86 -0.07 5.96
C LEU A 9 15.71 -1.48 6.51
N ARG A 10 15.51 -1.59 7.83
CA ARG A 10 15.21 -2.86 8.49
C ARG A 10 13.79 -3.27 8.09
N VAL A 11 13.71 -3.99 6.98
CA VAL A 11 12.47 -4.57 6.47
C VAL A 11 12.19 -5.85 7.26
N SER A 12 11.08 -5.87 8.00
CA SER A 12 10.58 -7.07 8.68
C SER A 12 9.25 -7.49 8.06
N GLY A 13 8.94 -8.79 8.08
CA GLY A 13 7.65 -9.29 7.58
C GLY A 13 6.44 -8.65 8.29
N GLY A 14 6.55 -8.42 9.61
CA GLY A 14 5.52 -7.72 10.38
C GLY A 14 5.36 -6.24 10.00
N GLY A 15 6.48 -5.56 9.69
CA GLY A 15 6.45 -4.17 9.19
C GLY A 15 5.79 -4.07 7.81
N LEU A 16 6.12 -4.98 6.89
CA LEU A 16 5.49 -5.05 5.57
C LEU A 16 3.99 -5.33 5.64
N HIS A 17 3.56 -6.22 6.54
CA HIS A 17 2.14 -6.53 6.72
C HIS A 17 1.37 -5.34 7.30
N SER A 18 1.98 -4.62 8.24
CA SER A 18 1.39 -3.41 8.84
C SER A 18 1.23 -2.29 7.80
N GLU A 19 2.23 -2.11 6.93
CA GLU A 19 2.18 -1.13 5.84
C GLU A 19 1.12 -1.52 4.79
N ALA A 20 0.97 -2.81 4.49
CA ALA A 20 -0.10 -3.31 3.62
C ALA A 20 -1.50 -2.96 4.17
N GLY A 21 -1.74 -3.19 5.47
CA GLY A 21 -3.00 -2.82 6.12
C GLY A 21 -3.27 -1.31 6.13
N TRP A 22 -2.22 -0.49 6.24
CA TRP A 22 -2.33 0.95 6.08
C TRP A 22 -2.74 1.35 4.66
N CYS A 23 -2.13 0.75 3.64
CA CYS A 23 -2.53 0.97 2.25
C CYS A 23 -3.99 0.59 1.99
N GLU A 24 -4.46 -0.54 2.51
CA GLU A 24 -5.87 -0.96 2.42
C GLU A 24 -6.82 0.04 3.09
N SER A 25 -6.46 0.51 4.29
CA SER A 25 -7.24 1.50 5.03
C SER A 25 -7.33 2.83 4.27
N ALA A 26 -6.21 3.30 3.72
CA ALA A 26 -6.16 4.51 2.90
C ALA A 26 -6.99 4.35 1.61
N ALA A 27 -6.95 3.18 0.97
CA ALA A 27 -7.78 2.85 -0.19
C ALA A 27 -9.28 2.92 0.14
N GLY A 28 -9.68 2.40 1.30
CA GLY A 28 -11.06 2.48 1.80
C GLY A 28 -11.51 3.90 2.10
N ALA A 29 -10.64 4.72 2.71
CA ALA A 29 -10.92 6.13 2.98
C ALA A 29 -11.07 6.95 1.68
N LEU A 30 -10.26 6.65 0.66
CA LEU A 30 -10.39 7.26 -0.67
C LEU A 30 -11.70 6.87 -1.36
N ALA A 31 -12.09 5.60 -1.29
CA ALA A 31 -13.36 5.14 -1.86
C ALA A 31 -14.58 5.76 -1.16
N SER A 32 -14.46 6.01 0.14
CA SER A 32 -15.54 6.59 0.96
C SER A 32 -15.75 8.09 0.71
N ASN A 33 -14.74 8.81 0.19
CA ASN A 33 -14.82 10.24 -0.15
C ASN A 33 -15.54 10.50 -1.49
N SER A 34 -16.65 9.80 -1.73
CA SER A 34 -17.48 9.99 -2.91
C SER A 34 -17.82 11.48 -3.08
N ALA A 35 -17.54 12.04 -4.27
CA ALA A 35 -17.81 13.44 -4.54
C ALA A 35 -19.31 13.75 -4.31
N PRO A 36 -19.66 14.97 -3.84
CA PRO A 36 -21.06 15.36 -3.71
C PRO A 36 -21.80 15.10 -5.03
N SER A 37 -22.89 14.33 -4.97
CA SER A 37 -23.82 14.23 -6.10
C SER A 37 -24.28 15.65 -6.42
N ALA A 38 -24.16 16.07 -7.68
CA ALA A 38 -24.41 17.44 -8.15
C ALA A 38 -25.90 17.84 -8.11
N THR A 39 -26.62 17.53 -7.04
CA THR A 39 -27.99 17.95 -6.78
C THR A 39 -27.97 19.38 -6.23
N GLY A 40 -28.03 20.38 -7.13
CA GLY A 40 -28.36 21.76 -6.73
C GLY A 40 -27.72 22.92 -7.48
N LEU A 41 -26.97 22.72 -8.58
CA LEU A 41 -26.27 23.82 -9.25
C LEU A 41 -27.15 24.58 -10.25
N SER A 42 -27.92 25.57 -9.78
CA SER A 42 -28.59 26.59 -10.61
C SER A 42 -27.62 27.69 -11.09
N SER A 43 -26.50 27.30 -11.74
CA SER A 43 -25.50 28.24 -12.28
C SER A 43 -25.36 28.13 -13.80
N PRO A 44 -24.95 29.20 -14.51
CA PRO A 44 -24.93 29.26 -15.96
C PRO A 44 -24.17 28.06 -16.56
N LEU A 45 -24.74 27.46 -17.62
CA LEU A 45 -24.39 26.15 -18.19
C LEU A 45 -22.88 25.87 -18.37
N GLY A 46 -22.08 26.90 -18.66
CA GLY A 46 -20.62 26.78 -18.76
C GLY A 46 -19.91 26.39 -17.46
N ASN A 47 -20.37 26.91 -16.31
CA ASN A 47 -19.81 26.57 -15.00
C ASN A 47 -20.26 25.17 -14.56
N ALA A 48 -21.49 24.76 -14.88
CA ALA A 48 -21.99 23.43 -14.57
C ALA A 48 -21.22 22.32 -15.32
N ALA A 49 -20.91 22.54 -16.61
CA ALA A 49 -20.09 21.62 -17.40
C ALA A 49 -18.65 21.52 -16.87
N ALA A 50 -18.03 22.65 -16.53
CA ALA A 50 -16.69 22.69 -15.96
C ALA A 50 -16.62 21.97 -14.59
N VAL A 51 -17.60 22.21 -13.72
CA VAL A 51 -17.71 21.53 -12.41
C VAL A 51 -17.92 20.03 -12.58
N THR A 52 -18.80 19.61 -13.51
CA THR A 52 -19.02 18.18 -13.81
C THR A 52 -17.75 17.50 -14.29
N ARG A 53 -16.99 18.15 -15.17
CA ARG A 53 -15.69 17.64 -15.64
C ARG A 53 -14.69 17.53 -14.49
N ALA A 54 -14.57 18.55 -13.66
CA ALA A 54 -13.68 18.52 -12.49
C ALA A 54 -14.05 17.38 -11.53
N HIS A 55 -15.34 17.15 -11.27
CA HIS A 55 -15.81 15.99 -10.49
C HIS A 55 -15.39 14.66 -11.11
N ALA A 56 -15.56 14.51 -12.43
CA ALA A 56 -15.14 13.28 -13.13
C ALA A 56 -13.62 13.04 -13.04
N GLU A 57 -12.81 14.11 -13.16
CA GLU A 57 -11.35 14.04 -13.02
C GLU A 57 -10.94 13.64 -11.58
N VAL A 58 -11.60 14.21 -10.56
CA VAL A 58 -11.38 13.85 -9.15
C VAL A 58 -11.75 12.39 -8.88
N VAL A 59 -12.91 11.92 -9.37
CA VAL A 59 -13.32 10.52 -9.24
C VAL A 59 -12.32 9.59 -9.92
N ALA A 60 -11.88 9.91 -11.14
CA ALA A 60 -10.89 9.12 -11.86
C ALA A 60 -9.53 9.08 -11.13
N ALA A 61 -9.10 10.21 -10.53
CA ALA A 61 -7.90 10.26 -9.72
C ALA A 61 -8.03 9.42 -8.43
N GLY A 62 -9.19 9.48 -7.76
CA GLY A 62 -9.51 8.67 -6.60
C GLY A 62 -9.41 7.17 -6.90
N ILE A 63 -10.05 6.71 -7.99
CA ILE A 63 -10.00 5.31 -8.44
C ILE A 63 -8.55 4.87 -8.70
N ARG A 64 -7.76 5.67 -9.42
CA ARG A 64 -6.35 5.34 -9.69
C ARG A 64 -5.53 5.24 -8.40
N CYS A 65 -5.77 6.12 -7.44
CA CYS A 65 -5.09 6.11 -6.16
C CYS A 65 -5.45 4.85 -5.36
N THR A 66 -6.74 4.53 -5.23
CA THR A 66 -7.23 3.31 -4.58
C THR A 66 -6.60 2.05 -5.18
N LEU A 67 -6.59 1.91 -6.50
CA LEU A 67 -5.99 0.76 -7.18
C LEU A 67 -4.49 0.64 -6.91
N ARG A 68 -3.77 1.77 -6.91
CA ARG A 68 -2.33 1.78 -6.60
C ARG A 68 -2.05 1.35 -5.16
N MET A 69 -2.87 1.80 -4.20
CA MET A 69 -2.71 1.42 -2.79
C MET A 69 -2.99 -0.08 -2.60
N GLN A 70 -4.04 -0.61 -3.24
CA GLN A 70 -4.34 -2.05 -3.21
C GLN A 70 -3.23 -2.91 -3.84
N ALA A 71 -2.69 -2.48 -4.99
CA ALA A 71 -1.57 -3.16 -5.62
C ALA A 71 -0.32 -3.15 -4.72
N THR A 72 -0.04 -2.01 -4.08
CA THR A 72 1.08 -1.89 -3.14
C THR A 72 0.89 -2.82 -1.93
N ALA A 73 -0.31 -2.86 -1.34
CA ALA A 73 -0.63 -3.77 -0.25
C ALA A 73 -0.39 -5.24 -0.63
N THR A 74 -0.81 -5.62 -1.84
CA THR A 74 -0.63 -6.98 -2.35
C THR A 74 0.85 -7.35 -2.49
N GLU A 75 1.66 -6.46 -3.06
CA GLU A 75 3.11 -6.66 -3.20
C GLU A 75 3.80 -6.76 -1.84
N LEU A 76 3.43 -5.89 -0.88
CA LEU A 76 3.98 -5.92 0.48
C LEU A 76 3.62 -7.22 1.22
N ALA A 77 2.38 -7.70 1.09
CA ALA A 77 1.95 -8.97 1.68
C ALA A 77 2.67 -10.18 1.06
N SER A 78 2.87 -10.17 -0.26
CA SER A 78 3.66 -11.17 -0.98
C SER A 78 5.11 -11.19 -0.49
N ALA A 79 5.73 -10.02 -0.40
CA ALA A 79 7.09 -9.86 0.12
C ALA A 79 7.20 -10.36 1.57
N ALA A 80 6.26 -10.00 2.45
CA ALA A 80 6.24 -10.45 3.84
C ALA A 80 6.20 -11.98 3.96
N THR A 81 5.37 -12.62 3.13
CA THR A 81 5.26 -14.08 3.05
C THR A 81 6.56 -14.71 2.57
N GLY A 82 7.15 -14.13 1.51
CA GLY A 82 8.44 -14.58 0.96
C GLY A 82 9.58 -14.49 1.99
N TYR A 83 9.69 -13.37 2.72
CA TYR A 83 10.68 -13.20 3.78
C TYR A 83 10.49 -14.22 4.90
N SER A 84 9.26 -14.42 5.38
CA SER A 84 8.97 -15.37 6.46
C SER A 84 9.31 -16.81 6.06
N ALA A 85 9.00 -17.20 4.82
CA ALA A 85 9.35 -18.51 4.29
C ALA A 85 10.87 -18.69 4.15
N ASN A 86 11.58 -17.63 3.77
CA ASN A 86 13.04 -17.66 3.70
C ASN A 86 13.68 -17.83 5.07
N GLU A 87 13.23 -17.05 6.08
CA GLU A 87 13.72 -17.18 7.45
C GLU A 87 13.50 -18.60 8.00
N ALA A 88 12.32 -19.17 7.80
CA ALA A 88 12.02 -20.54 8.22
C ALA A 88 12.95 -21.58 7.56
N ARG A 89 13.21 -21.44 6.25
CA ARG A 89 14.11 -22.33 5.51
C ARG A 89 15.55 -22.19 5.98
N SER A 90 16.04 -20.96 6.13
CA SER A 90 17.40 -20.69 6.63
C SER A 90 17.58 -21.21 8.06
N ALA A 91 16.58 -21.00 8.94
CA ALA A 91 16.62 -21.54 10.30
C ALA A 91 16.62 -23.08 10.33
N ALA A 92 15.91 -23.74 9.40
CA ALA A 92 15.94 -25.20 9.26
C ALA A 92 17.31 -25.70 8.77
N GLN A 93 17.91 -25.02 7.79
CA GLN A 93 19.25 -25.33 7.29
C GLN A 93 20.31 -25.16 8.40
N LEU A 94 20.26 -24.07 9.16
CA LEU A 94 21.18 -23.84 10.28
C LEU A 94 21.03 -24.89 11.39
N ARG A 95 19.80 -25.32 11.68
CA ARG A 95 19.54 -26.43 12.62
C ARG A 95 20.09 -27.76 12.11
N ALA A 96 19.97 -28.03 10.82
CA ALA A 96 20.53 -29.25 10.21
C ALA A 96 22.07 -29.27 10.22
N LEU A 97 22.70 -28.09 10.24
CA LEU A 97 24.16 -27.93 10.32
C LEU A 97 24.68 -27.87 11.77
N SER A 98 23.79 -27.72 12.76
CA SER A 98 24.20 -27.72 14.17
C SER A 98 24.64 -29.14 14.54
N PRO A 99 25.92 -29.34 14.91
CA PRO A 99 26.38 -30.66 15.30
C PRO A 99 25.56 -31.12 16.50
N THR A 100 25.00 -32.32 16.44
CA THR A 100 24.56 -33.04 17.63
C THR A 100 25.78 -33.08 18.55
N THR A 101 25.77 -32.31 19.64
CA THR A 101 26.77 -32.45 20.69
C THR A 101 26.62 -33.87 21.21
N VAL A 102 27.48 -34.78 20.74
CA VAL A 102 27.57 -36.14 21.25
C VAL A 102 28.11 -36.01 22.67
N THR A 103 27.22 -36.19 23.65
CA THR A 103 27.59 -36.53 25.03
C THR A 103 27.37 -38.01 25.23
#